data_AF-A0A7S2V6T2-F1
#
_entry.id   AF-A0A7S2V6T2-F1
#
_cell.length_a   1.000
_cell.length_b   1.000
_cell.length_c   1.000
_cell.angle_alpha   90.00
_cell.angle_beta   90.00
_cell.angle_gamma   90.00
#
_symmetry.space_group_name_H-M   'P 1'
#
loop_
_entity.id
_entity.type
_entity.pdbx_description
1 polymer ?
#
loop_
_entity_poly.entity_id
_entity_poly.type
_entity_poly.pdbx_seq_one_letter_code
_entity_poly.pdbx_strand_id
1 'polypeptide(L)'
;VELCGALKNIVALGAGFSDGLGYGDNTKAALVRIGLLEMQKFCLMFYKGIKESTFFQSCGVADLIVTCYGGRNRRCAEEFVRRNCAVTWDELENTILNGQKLAGISALKSVYAVLDQEQVTEEFPMITNIYKIAFTGLHPNAIVSSI
;
A
#
# COMPACT_ATOMS: atom_id res chain seq x y z
N VAL A 1 2.29 -16.36 -5.81
CA VAL A 1 1.50 -15.54 -6.75
C VAL A 1 0.41 -14.77 -6.01
N GLU A 2 -0.44 -15.43 -5.21
CA GLU A 2 -1.54 -14.76 -4.48
C GLU A 2 -1.08 -13.67 -3.49
N LEU A 3 0.00 -13.91 -2.74
CA LEU A 3 0.56 -12.94 -1.78
C LEU A 3 0.99 -11.61 -2.41
N CYS A 4 1.62 -11.65 -3.59
CA CYS A 4 2.01 -10.44 -4.31
C CYS A 4 0.78 -9.62 -4.72
N GLY A 5 -0.34 -10.30 -5.06
CA GLY A 5 -1.62 -9.67 -5.37
C GLY A 5 -2.28 -8.96 -4.19
N ALA A 6 -2.09 -9.45 -2.95
CA ALA A 6 -2.58 -8.78 -1.75
C ALA A 6 -1.71 -7.57 -1.40
N LEU A 7 -0.39 -7.76 -1.33
CA LEU A 7 0.55 -6.72 -0.88
C LEU A 7 0.65 -5.55 -1.87
N LYS A 8 0.55 -5.78 -3.19
CA LYS A 8 0.56 -4.69 -4.17
C LYS A 8 -0.54 -3.65 -3.91
N ASN A 9 -1.69 -4.10 -3.39
CA ASN A 9 -2.83 -3.21 -3.14
C ASN A 9 -2.54 -2.29 -1.95
N ILE A 10 -1.68 -2.71 -1.02
CA ILE A 10 -1.20 -1.86 0.08
C ILE A 10 -0.27 -0.78 -0.49
N VAL A 11 0.70 -1.17 -1.31
CA VAL A 11 1.62 -0.21 -1.95
C VAL A 11 0.85 0.82 -2.79
N ALA A 12 -0.21 0.39 -3.47
CA ALA A 12 -1.08 1.28 -4.22
C ALA A 12 -1.82 2.32 -3.35
N LEU A 13 -2.11 2.04 -2.07
CA LEU A 13 -2.61 3.05 -1.15
C LEU A 13 -1.55 4.13 -0.90
N GLY A 14 -0.29 3.73 -0.65
CA GLY A 14 0.82 4.66 -0.50
C GLY A 14 1.05 5.53 -1.75
N ALA A 15 0.97 4.94 -2.94
CA ALA A 15 1.01 5.68 -4.19
C ALA A 15 -0.15 6.69 -4.32
N GLY A 16 -1.35 6.31 -3.89
CA GLY A 16 -2.50 7.21 -3.83
C GLY A 16 -2.31 8.36 -2.83
N PHE A 17 -1.72 8.10 -1.65
CA PHE A 17 -1.38 9.17 -0.70
C PHE A 17 -0.41 10.18 -1.29
N SER A 18 0.61 9.69 -2.00
CA SER A 18 1.54 10.54 -2.74
C SER A 18 0.84 11.42 -3.78
N ASP A 19 -0.11 10.85 -4.52
CA ASP A 19 -0.91 11.59 -5.51
C ASP A 19 -1.81 12.64 -4.86
N GLY A 20 -2.43 12.30 -3.73
CA GLY A 20 -3.29 13.23 -2.98
C GLY A 20 -2.52 14.43 -2.41
N LEU A 21 -1.23 14.24 -2.10
CA LEU A 21 -0.30 15.30 -1.68
C LEU A 21 0.25 16.13 -2.85
N GLY A 22 -0.03 15.74 -4.10
CA GLY A 22 0.46 16.44 -5.28
C GLY A 22 1.92 16.15 -5.62
N TYR A 23 2.51 15.07 -5.11
CA TYR A 23 3.86 14.67 -5.51
C TYR A 23 3.88 14.12 -6.93
N GLY A 24 4.98 14.37 -7.64
CA GLY A 24 5.18 13.91 -9.02
C GLY A 24 5.63 12.45 -9.14
N ASP A 25 5.84 12.03 -10.38
CA ASP A 25 6.12 10.63 -10.73
C ASP A 25 7.41 10.07 -10.11
N ASN A 26 8.42 10.90 -9.87
CA ASN A 26 9.67 10.45 -9.23
C ASN A 26 9.44 9.95 -7.80
N THR A 27 8.65 10.69 -7.00
CA THR A 27 8.31 10.28 -5.64
C THR A 27 7.49 8.99 -5.66
N LYS A 28 6.50 8.92 -6.55
CA LYS A 28 5.69 7.71 -6.73
C LYS A 28 6.53 6.51 -7.16
N ALA A 29 7.45 6.68 -8.10
CA ALA A 29 8.35 5.62 -8.54
C ALA A 29 9.24 5.11 -7.40
N ALA A 30 9.73 6.02 -6.54
CA ALA A 30 10.50 5.66 -5.38
C ALA A 30 9.66 4.86 -4.36
N LEU A 31 8.41 5.26 -4.11
CA LEU A 31 7.46 4.50 -3.29
C LEU A 31 7.16 3.11 -3.87
N VAL A 32 6.97 2.99 -5.17
CA VAL A 32 6.76 1.69 -5.83
C VAL A 32 7.98 0.78 -5.65
N ARG A 33 9.19 1.33 -5.77
CA ARG A 33 10.44 0.60 -5.53
C ARG A 33 10.53 0.10 -4.09
N ILE A 34 10.34 0.97 -3.10
CA ILE A 34 10.40 0.59 -1.68
C ILE A 34 9.30 -0.42 -1.35
N GLY A 35 8.09 -0.21 -1.86
CA GLY A 35 6.97 -1.13 -1.69
C GLY A 35 7.28 -2.53 -2.25
N LEU A 36 7.95 -2.63 -3.41
CA LEU A 36 8.38 -3.92 -3.95
C LEU A 36 9.40 -4.62 -3.02
N LEU A 37 10.33 -3.87 -2.43
CA LEU A 37 11.32 -4.42 -1.49
C LEU A 37 10.65 -4.93 -0.21
N GLU A 38 9.71 -4.16 0.36
CA GLU A 38 8.94 -4.59 1.54
C GLU A 38 8.04 -5.79 1.22
N MET A 39 7.43 -5.84 0.02
CA MET A 39 6.67 -7.01 -0.44
C MET A 39 7.53 -8.28 -0.48
N GLN A 40 8.74 -8.17 -1.05
CA GLN A 40 9.69 -9.28 -1.12
C GLN A 40 10.13 -9.70 0.29
N LYS A 41 10.53 -8.74 1.12
CA LYS A 41 10.95 -8.98 2.50
C LYS A 41 9.87 -9.67 3.32
N PHE A 42 8.62 -9.22 3.23
CA PHE A 42 7.49 -9.80 3.96
C PHE A 42 7.28 -11.25 3.56
N CYS A 43 7.27 -11.53 2.25
CA CYS A 43 7.05 -12.89 1.78
C CYS A 43 8.19 -13.83 2.16
N LEU A 44 9.44 -13.40 2.07
CA LEU A 44 10.61 -14.21 2.45
C LEU A 44 10.67 -14.46 3.96
N MET A 45 10.23 -13.49 4.77
CA MET A 45 10.21 -13.59 6.23
C MET A 45 9.13 -14.57 6.73
N PHE A 46 7.92 -14.49 6.20
CA PHE A 46 6.77 -15.22 6.75
C PHE A 46 6.38 -16.50 5.97
N TYR A 47 6.93 -16.72 4.77
CA TYR A 47 6.54 -17.85 3.92
C TYR A 47 7.75 -18.61 3.40
N LYS A 48 7.68 -19.95 3.49
CA LYS A 48 8.69 -20.85 2.95
C LYS A 48 8.49 -21.08 1.45
N GLY A 49 9.57 -21.34 0.73
CA GLY A 49 9.51 -21.71 -0.69
C GLY A 49 9.28 -20.53 -1.66
N ILE A 50 9.32 -19.30 -1.16
CA ILE A 50 9.28 -18.10 -2.00
C ILE A 50 10.61 -17.95 -2.76
N LYS A 51 10.53 -17.75 -4.07
CA LYS A 51 11.68 -17.43 -4.93
C LYS A 51 11.67 -15.94 -5.23
N GLU A 52 12.79 -15.26 -5.00
CA GLU A 52 12.95 -13.82 -5.29
C GLU A 52 12.63 -13.48 -6.75
N SER A 53 12.99 -14.37 -7.68
CA SER A 53 12.69 -14.20 -9.10
C SER A 53 11.20 -14.05 -9.42
N THR A 54 10.30 -14.49 -8.54
CA THR A 54 8.84 -14.34 -8.68
C THR A 54 8.41 -12.88 -8.69
N PHE A 55 9.08 -12.01 -7.93
CA PHE A 55 8.74 -10.59 -7.85
C PHE A 55 9.05 -9.82 -9.13
N PHE A 56 9.92 -10.36 -9.99
CA PHE A 56 10.23 -9.83 -11.32
C PHE A 56 9.31 -10.37 -12.42
N GLN A 57 8.40 -11.30 -12.09
CA GLN A 57 7.38 -11.79 -13.02
C GLN A 57 6.17 -10.84 -13.07
N SER A 58 5.25 -11.09 -14.00
CA SER A 58 4.06 -10.25 -14.18
C SER A 58 3.23 -10.06 -12.89
N CYS A 59 3.13 -11.08 -12.04
CA CYS A 59 2.38 -11.02 -10.78
C CYS A 59 3.07 -10.20 -9.67
N GLY A 60 4.33 -9.81 -9.85
CA GLY A 60 5.08 -8.93 -8.95
C GLY A 60 5.11 -7.52 -9.51
N VAL A 61 6.22 -7.16 -10.16
CA VAL A 61 6.53 -5.78 -10.58
C VAL A 61 5.52 -5.20 -11.57
N ALA A 62 5.08 -5.95 -12.59
CA ALA A 62 4.20 -5.40 -13.61
C ALA A 62 2.81 -5.08 -13.05
N ASP A 63 2.24 -6.02 -12.29
CA ASP A 63 0.94 -5.84 -11.65
C ASP A 63 0.98 -4.78 -10.54
N LEU A 64 2.11 -4.69 -9.81
CA LEU A 64 2.34 -3.61 -8.86
C LEU A 64 2.29 -2.24 -9.54
N ILE A 65 3.04 -2.05 -10.64
CA ILE A 65 3.07 -0.80 -11.38
C ILE A 65 1.66 -0.43 -11.86
N VAL A 66 0.98 -1.31 -12.59
CA VAL A 66 -0.36 -1.00 -13.12
C VAL A 66 -1.35 -0.66 -11.99
N THR A 67 -1.27 -1.36 -10.86
CA THR A 67 -2.12 -1.08 -9.70
C THR A 67 -1.81 0.28 -9.07
N CYS A 68 -0.54 0.67 -8.98
CA CYS A 68 -0.11 1.94 -8.38
C CYS A 68 -0.39 3.17 -9.25
N TYR A 69 -0.64 3.01 -10.56
CA TYR A 69 -0.98 4.11 -11.48
C TYR A 69 -2.47 4.16 -11.84
N GLY A 70 -3.16 3.01 -11.91
CA GLY A 70 -4.56 2.94 -12.37
C GLY A 70 -5.54 2.26 -11.42
N GLY A 71 -5.09 1.71 -10.29
CA GLY A 71 -5.92 0.88 -9.42
C GLY A 71 -6.94 1.66 -8.58
N ARG A 72 -8.03 0.97 -8.20
CA ARG A 72 -9.07 1.51 -7.29
C ARG A 72 -8.49 1.92 -5.92
N ASN A 73 -7.55 1.15 -5.38
CA ASN A 73 -6.87 1.47 -4.12
C ASN A 73 -6.15 2.83 -4.21
N ARG A 74 -5.38 3.06 -5.28
CA ARG A 74 -4.70 4.33 -5.54
C ARG A 74 -5.70 5.49 -5.60
N ARG A 75 -6.76 5.34 -6.40
CA ARG A 75 -7.79 6.39 -6.57
C ARG A 75 -8.49 6.75 -5.27
N CYS A 76 -8.90 5.77 -4.45
CA CYS A 76 -9.55 6.06 -3.18
C CYS A 76 -8.59 6.65 -2.15
N ALA A 77 -7.33 6.21 -2.12
CA ALA A 77 -6.32 6.77 -1.23
C ALA A 77 -5.93 8.22 -1.60
N GLU A 78 -5.89 8.54 -2.89
CA GLU A 78 -5.74 9.92 -3.39
C GLU A 78 -6.88 10.81 -2.88
N GLU A 79 -8.12 10.36 -3.03
CA GLU A 79 -9.28 11.12 -2.56
C GLU A 79 -9.32 11.24 -1.03
N PHE A 80 -8.93 10.19 -0.30
CA PHE A 80 -8.80 10.22 1.16
C PHE A 80 -7.91 11.38 1.62
N VAL A 81 -6.74 11.53 1.00
CA VAL A 81 -5.81 12.62 1.33
C VAL A 81 -6.33 13.97 0.87
N ARG A 82 -6.93 14.07 -0.32
CA ARG A 82 -7.54 15.33 -0.81
C ARG A 82 -8.66 15.84 0.08
N ARG A 83 -9.35 14.94 0.79
CA ARG A 83 -10.36 15.27 1.80
C ARG A 83 -9.79 15.42 3.20
N ASN A 84 -8.50 15.71 3.33
CA ASN A 84 -7.79 15.91 4.59
C ASN A 84 -7.94 14.73 5.58
N CYS A 85 -8.02 13.50 5.06
CA CYS A 85 -8.20 12.28 5.85
C CYS A 85 -9.47 12.29 6.73
N ALA A 86 -10.47 13.14 6.41
CA ALA A 86 -11.67 13.33 7.23
C ALA A 86 -12.81 12.36 6.88
N VAL A 87 -12.68 11.60 5.78
CA VAL A 87 -13.67 10.64 5.30
C VAL A 87 -13.31 9.21 5.67
N THR A 88 -14.32 8.35 5.80
CA THR A 88 -14.10 6.94 6.09
C THR A 88 -13.85 6.13 4.81
N TRP A 89 -13.21 4.97 4.95
CA TRP A 89 -13.01 4.04 3.84
C TRP A 89 -14.33 3.52 3.26
N ASP A 90 -15.34 3.24 4.10
CA ASP A 90 -16.67 2.82 3.65
C ASP A 90 -17.38 3.93 2.84
N GLU A 91 -17.20 5.19 3.22
CA GLU A 91 -17.74 6.31 2.45
C GLU A 91 -17.08 6.40 1.07
N LEU A 92 -15.76 6.26 0.99
CA LEU A 92 -15.03 6.24 -0.29
C LEU A 92 -15.43 5.05 -1.18
N GLU A 93 -15.61 3.87 -0.59
CA GLU A 93 -16.10 2.69 -1.31
C GLU A 93 -17.49 2.91 -1.92
N ASN A 94 -18.40 3.52 -1.15
CA ASN A 94 -19.75 3.80 -1.63
C ASN A 94 -19.77 4.90 -2.68
N THR A 95 -19.02 5.99 -2.48
CA THR A 95 -19.07 7.19 -3.33
C THR A 95 -18.22 7.08 -4.60
N ILE A 96 -17.07 6.39 -4.56
CA ILE A 96 -16.14 6.30 -5.69
C ILE A 96 -16.28 4.96 -6.42
N LEU A 97 -16.58 3.89 -5.69
CA LEU A 97 -16.55 2.52 -6.20
C LEU A 97 -17.93 1.86 -6.30
N ASN A 98 -19.02 2.62 -6.09
CA ASN A 98 -20.40 2.12 -6.14
C ASN A 98 -20.60 0.87 -5.24
N GLY A 99 -20.02 0.88 -4.04
CA GLY A 99 -20.15 -0.18 -3.04
C GLY A 99 -19.15 -1.33 -3.18
N GLN A 100 -18.22 -1.28 -4.13
CA GLN A 100 -17.14 -2.28 -4.21
C GLN A 100 -16.10 -2.05 -3.10
N LYS A 101 -15.66 -3.15 -2.46
CA LYS A 101 -14.69 -3.12 -1.36
C LYS A 101 -13.24 -2.90 -1.81
N LEU A 102 -12.47 -2.20 -0.99
CA LEU A 102 -11.04 -1.95 -1.14
C LEU A 102 -10.22 -3.09 -0.52
N ALA A 103 -9.81 -4.05 -1.35
CA ALA A 103 -8.96 -5.16 -0.91
C ALA A 103 -7.65 -4.71 -0.23
N GLY A 104 -7.11 -3.53 -0.59
CA GLY A 104 -5.91 -2.96 0.04
C GLY A 104 -6.11 -2.61 1.50
N ILE A 105 -7.28 -2.09 1.90
CA ILE A 105 -7.59 -1.73 3.29
C ILE A 105 -7.71 -2.99 4.16
N SER A 106 -8.37 -4.03 3.66
CA SER A 106 -8.45 -5.32 4.35
C SER A 106 -7.07 -5.98 4.48
N ALA A 107 -6.30 -6.02 3.39
CA ALA A 107 -4.95 -6.59 3.40
C ALA A 107 -4.01 -5.83 4.34
N LEU A 108 -4.07 -4.50 4.35
CA LEU A 108 -3.26 -3.65 5.23
C LEU A 108 -3.49 -3.96 6.71
N LYS A 109 -4.76 -4.13 7.13
CA LYS A 109 -5.08 -4.51 8.50
C LYS A 109 -4.48 -5.87 8.88
N SER A 110 -4.64 -6.88 8.01
CA SER A 110 -4.10 -8.21 8.26
C SER A 110 -2.58 -8.23 8.30
N VAL A 111 -1.92 -7.56 7.35
CA VAL A 111 -0.45 -7.50 7.28
C VAL A 111 0.11 -6.74 8.47
N TYR A 112 -0.45 -5.58 8.82
CA TYR A 112 0.00 -4.82 9.99
C TYR A 112 -0.16 -5.63 11.28
N ALA A 113 -1.28 -6.36 11.45
CA ALA A 113 -1.48 -7.21 12.61
C ALA A 113 -0.39 -8.29 12.75
N VAL A 114 0.04 -8.91 11.65
CA VAL A 114 1.16 -9.86 11.65
C VAL A 114 2.47 -9.16 12.02
N LEU A 115 2.77 -8.01 11.42
CA LEU A 115 3.99 -7.26 11.72
C LEU A 115 4.07 -6.82 13.19
N ASP A 116 2.93 -6.40 13.75
CA ASP A 116 2.81 -5.97 15.14
C ASP A 116 2.94 -7.17 16.10
N GLN A 117 2.24 -8.27 15.82
CA GLN A 117 2.36 -9.49 16.63
C GLN A 117 3.80 -10.03 16.68
N GLU A 118 4.49 -9.99 15.54
CA GLU A 118 5.86 -10.48 15.41
C GLU A 118 6.91 -9.42 15.81
N GLN A 119 6.47 -8.22 16.22
CA GLN A 119 7.31 -7.11 16.70
C GLN A 119 8.35 -6.64 15.68
N VAL A 120 8.00 -6.67 14.39
CA VAL A 120 8.87 -6.27 13.27
C VAL A 120 8.33 -5.07 12.50
N THR A 121 7.45 -4.26 13.06
CA THR A 121 6.86 -3.08 12.36
C THR A 121 7.92 -2.07 11.88
N GLU A 122 9.04 -1.94 12.61
CA GLU A 122 10.18 -1.09 12.25
C GLU A 122 10.94 -1.59 11.00
N GLU A 123 10.83 -2.88 10.69
CA GLU A 123 11.45 -3.50 9.52
C GLU A 123 10.69 -3.24 8.21
N PHE A 124 9.47 -2.69 8.31
CA PHE A 124 8.54 -2.39 7.22
C PHE A 124 7.96 -0.96 7.36
N PRO A 125 8.83 0.07 7.32
CA PRO A 125 8.43 1.45 7.61
C PRO A 125 7.36 1.98 6.65
N MET A 126 7.37 1.59 5.37
CA MET A 126 6.38 2.05 4.40
C MET A 126 5.00 1.45 4.69
N ILE A 127 4.88 0.12 4.84
CA ILE A 127 3.61 -0.52 5.20
C ILE A 127 3.08 0.02 6.53
N THR A 128 3.94 0.18 7.52
CA THR A 128 3.59 0.72 8.83
C THR A 128 3.07 2.17 8.73
N ASN A 129 3.72 3.02 7.95
CA ASN A 129 3.25 4.39 7.73
C ASN A 129 1.93 4.43 6.98
N ILE A 130 1.72 3.57 5.97
CA ILE A 130 0.44 3.46 5.26
C ILE A 130 -0.67 3.10 6.25
N TYR A 131 -0.45 2.14 7.16
CA TYR A 131 -1.41 1.78 8.21
C TYR A 131 -1.72 2.96 9.14
N LYS A 132 -0.69 3.63 9.65
CA LYS A 132 -0.84 4.76 10.58
C LYS A 132 -1.56 5.95 9.94
N ILE A 133 -1.28 6.24 8.67
CA ILE A 133 -2.02 7.27 7.91
C ILE A 133 -3.49 6.87 7.75
N ALA A 134 -3.74 5.60 7.38
CA ALA A 134 -5.08 5.12 7.08
C ALA A 134 -6.00 4.98 8.31
N PHE A 135 -5.45 4.77 9.51
CA PHE A 135 -6.25 4.41 10.68
C PHE A 135 -5.92 5.14 11.98
N THR A 136 -4.73 5.73 12.12
CA THR A 136 -4.29 6.34 13.40
C THR A 136 -4.12 7.85 13.32
N GLY A 137 -4.43 8.47 12.17
CA GLY A 137 -4.33 9.91 11.98
C GLY A 137 -2.91 10.44 11.79
N LEU A 138 -1.94 9.58 11.44
CA LEU A 138 -0.61 10.05 11.05
C LEU A 138 -0.72 10.92 9.79
N HIS A 139 -0.02 12.07 9.79
CA HIS A 139 -0.10 13.00 8.67
C HIS A 139 0.42 12.34 7.37
N PRO A 140 -0.26 12.49 6.21
CA PRO A 140 0.12 11.80 4.97
C PRO A 140 1.55 12.05 4.50
N ASN A 141 2.16 13.20 4.81
CA ASN A 141 3.57 13.47 4.52
C ASN A 141 4.54 12.42 5.09
N ALA A 142 4.15 11.66 6.12
CA ALA A 142 4.98 10.56 6.62
C ALA A 142 5.27 9.49 5.57
N ILE A 143 4.48 9.41 4.48
CA ILE A 143 4.71 8.44 3.41
C ILE A 143 6.05 8.64 2.71
N VAL A 144 6.54 9.89 2.63
CA VAL A 144 7.83 10.19 1.98
C VAL A 144 9.03 10.07 2.92
N SER A 145 8.80 9.99 4.23
CA SER A 145 9.86 9.72 5.22
C SER A 145 10.41 8.29 5.11
N SER A 146 9.73 7.43 4.34
CA SER A 146 10.10 6.04 4.08
C SER A 146 10.94 5.85 2.81
N ILE A 147 11.28 6.92 2.10
CA ILE A 147 11.95 6.89 0.77
C ILE A 147 13.46 7.13 0.90
#